data_AF-A0A947F2M3-F1
#
_entry.id   AF-A0A947F2M3-F1
#
_cell.length_a   1.000
_cell.length_b   1.000
_cell.length_c   1.000
_cell.angle_alpha   90.00
_cell.angle_beta   90.00
_cell.angle_gamma   90.00
#
_symmetry.space_group_name_H-M   'P 1'
#
loop_
_entity.id
_entity.type
_entity.pdbx_description
1 polymer ?
#
loop_
_entity_poly.entity_id
_entity_poly.type
_entity_poly.pdbx_seq_one_letter_code
_entity_poly.pdbx_strand_id
1 'polypeptide(L)'
;MNTTSIDFKSFIEWDNNPFILFSDQGKILYLNNAAEILFGYVTKKELYDIALSYAPQTFGYKTTSLTLNYDTYTFHAITVGYENEEQISLRLYNTPRPKPTRKIEKDKLITTDINILLEANIALFRTKNTNPLKLLTDHDLPGFRIDQNNFSKLLRKTLNTFRASDSMDISLKLLFGQHVIIEGKKEAIAQLAILANGRYADTDEEIRTLAEVSQVKCILKEHSIKLEIPLIQ
;
A
#
# COMPACT_ATOMS: atom_id res chain seq x y z
N MET A 1 44.00 -10.07 13.12
CA MET A 1 42.75 -9.61 13.76
C MET A 1 41.80 -10.78 13.74
N ASN A 2 41.36 -11.28 14.90
CA ASN A 2 40.29 -12.28 14.96
C ASN A 2 38.99 -11.55 14.65
N THR A 3 38.52 -11.64 13.42
CA THR A 3 37.20 -11.14 13.02
C THR A 3 36.15 -12.02 13.68
N THR A 4 35.46 -11.48 14.68
CA THR A 4 34.26 -12.10 15.25
C THR A 4 33.25 -12.27 14.12
N SER A 5 32.85 -13.52 13.85
CA SER A 5 31.74 -13.80 12.94
C SER A 5 30.46 -13.30 13.60
N ILE A 6 29.91 -12.18 13.12
CA ILE A 6 28.64 -11.62 13.58
C ILE A 6 27.57 -12.06 12.59
N ASP A 7 26.52 -12.71 13.08
CA ASP A 7 25.34 -13.03 12.28
C ASP A 7 24.51 -11.75 12.02
N PHE A 8 24.56 -11.23 10.80
CA PHE A 8 23.84 -10.03 10.40
C PHE A 8 22.36 -10.28 10.05
N LYS A 9 21.90 -11.54 10.03
CA LYS A 9 20.54 -11.89 9.60
C LYS A 9 19.46 -11.14 10.39
N SER A 10 19.65 -11.02 11.71
CA SER A 10 18.70 -10.30 12.58
C SER A 10 18.51 -8.84 12.17
N PHE A 11 19.57 -8.15 11.73
CA PHE A 11 19.48 -6.76 11.27
C PHE A 11 18.68 -6.65 9.96
N ILE A 12 18.79 -7.64 9.08
CA ILE A 12 18.03 -7.70 7.84
C ILE A 12 16.55 -7.97 8.13
N GLU A 13 16.23 -8.80 9.13
CA GLU A 13 14.85 -9.06 9.57
C GLU A 13 14.14 -7.84 10.15
N TRP A 14 14.89 -6.93 10.77
CA TRP A 14 14.33 -5.69 11.33
C TRP A 14 14.18 -4.58 10.29
N ASP A 15 14.73 -4.76 9.09
CA ASP A 15 14.62 -3.78 8.02
C ASP A 15 13.24 -3.84 7.36
N ASN A 16 12.62 -2.68 7.18
CA ASN A 16 11.33 -2.56 6.51
C ASN A 16 11.47 -2.59 4.97
N ASN A 17 12.69 -2.53 4.45
CA ASN A 17 12.97 -2.71 3.03
C ASN A 17 13.00 -4.21 2.69
N PRO A 18 12.22 -4.65 1.69
CA PRO A 18 12.30 -6.02 1.21
C PRO A 18 13.72 -6.39 0.80
N PHE A 19 14.21 -7.51 1.34
CA PHE A 19 15.48 -8.12 0.98
C PHE A 19 15.25 -9.58 0.61
N ILE A 20 15.77 -9.98 -0.56
CA ILE A 20 15.67 -11.35 -1.06
C ILE A 20 17.06 -11.80 -1.51
N LEU A 21 17.43 -13.02 -1.17
CA LEU A 21 18.58 -13.73 -1.70
C LEU A 21 18.10 -14.89 -2.56
N PHE A 22 18.46 -14.87 -3.84
CA PHE A 22 18.19 -15.93 -4.78
C PHE A 22 19.44 -16.78 -5.02
N SER A 23 19.24 -18.03 -5.41
CA SER A 23 20.29 -18.79 -6.10
C SER A 23 20.40 -18.34 -7.56
N ASP A 24 21.49 -18.75 -8.21
CA ASP A 24 21.72 -18.70 -9.66
C ASP A 24 20.59 -19.32 -10.52
N GLN A 25 19.83 -20.26 -9.95
CA GLN A 25 18.62 -20.86 -10.56
C GLN A 25 17.30 -20.17 -10.17
N GLY A 26 17.34 -19.02 -9.48
CA GLY A 26 16.13 -18.28 -9.08
C GLY A 26 15.33 -18.96 -7.95
N LYS A 27 15.94 -19.84 -7.15
CA LYS A 27 15.35 -20.34 -5.90
C LYS A 27 15.55 -19.28 -4.81
N ILE A 28 14.53 -19.02 -3.99
CA ILE A 28 14.73 -18.16 -2.81
C ILE A 28 15.54 -18.94 -1.78
N LEU A 29 16.72 -18.45 -1.45
CA LEU A 29 17.58 -18.97 -0.39
C LEU A 29 17.25 -18.30 0.95
N TYR A 30 16.89 -17.03 0.91
CA TYR A 30 16.47 -16.25 2.08
C TYR A 30 15.62 -15.05 1.65
N LEU A 31 14.71 -14.64 2.52
CA LEU A 31 13.93 -13.40 2.42
C LEU A 31 13.63 -12.91 3.84
N ASN A 32 13.51 -11.59 4.02
CA ASN A 32 13.04 -11.03 5.30
C ASN A 32 11.52 -10.88 5.33
N ASN A 33 10.96 -10.58 6.52
CA ASN A 33 9.52 -10.37 6.70
C ASN A 33 8.90 -9.37 5.71
N ALA A 34 9.61 -8.28 5.38
CA ALA A 34 9.13 -7.27 4.43
C ALA A 34 8.99 -7.84 3.00
N ALA A 35 9.92 -8.70 2.58
CA ALA A 35 9.85 -9.39 1.30
C ALA A 35 8.76 -10.47 1.27
N GLU A 36 8.51 -11.17 2.39
CA GLU A 36 7.42 -12.15 2.47
C GLU A 36 6.07 -11.52 2.18
N ILE A 37 5.79 -10.36 2.78
CA ILE A 37 4.56 -9.60 2.53
C ILE A 37 4.51 -9.11 1.08
N LEU A 38 5.64 -8.67 0.51
CA LEU A 38 5.72 -8.21 -0.88
C LEU A 38 5.32 -9.32 -1.87
N PHE A 39 5.68 -10.59 -1.60
CA PHE A 39 5.30 -11.72 -2.45
C PHE A 39 3.79 -11.98 -2.52
N GLY A 40 2.97 -11.35 -1.67
CA GLY A 40 1.52 -11.29 -1.86
C GLY A 40 1.07 -10.48 -3.08
N TYR A 41 1.97 -9.68 -3.67
CA TYR A 41 1.65 -8.71 -4.74
C TYR A 41 2.49 -8.88 -6.01
N VAL A 42 3.65 -9.52 -5.93
CA VAL A 42 4.58 -9.70 -7.05
C VAL A 42 5.06 -11.14 -7.12
N THR A 43 5.33 -11.63 -8.32
CA THR A 43 5.81 -13.00 -8.51
C THR A 43 7.32 -13.10 -8.23
N LYS A 44 7.75 -14.27 -7.75
CA LYS A 44 9.17 -14.61 -7.61
C LYS A 44 9.95 -14.40 -8.90
N LYS A 45 9.39 -14.84 -10.03
CA LYS A 45 10.03 -14.75 -11.35
C LYS A 45 10.33 -13.29 -11.70
N GLU A 46 9.34 -12.42 -11.53
CA GLU A 46 9.51 -11.00 -11.86
C GLU A 46 10.62 -10.33 -11.04
N LEU A 47 10.65 -10.54 -9.72
CA LEU A 47 11.73 -9.97 -8.88
C LEU A 47 13.10 -10.56 -9.23
N TYR A 48 13.16 -11.84 -9.59
CA TYR A 48 14.40 -12.46 -10.02
C TYR A 48 14.88 -11.91 -11.38
N ASP A 49 13.98 -11.75 -12.35
CA ASP A 49 14.28 -11.15 -13.66
C ASP A 49 14.77 -9.69 -13.50
N ILE A 50 14.22 -8.93 -12.54
CA ILE A 50 14.72 -7.61 -12.15
C ILE A 50 16.14 -7.70 -11.57
N ALA A 51 16.40 -8.65 -10.66
CA ALA A 51 17.73 -8.82 -10.10
C ALA A 51 18.77 -9.08 -11.20
N LEU A 52 18.49 -9.99 -12.14
CA LEU A 52 19.37 -10.26 -13.28
C LEU A 52 19.57 -9.04 -14.18
N SER A 53 18.50 -8.30 -14.49
CA SER A 53 18.55 -7.14 -15.38
C SER A 53 19.38 -5.98 -14.83
N TYR A 54 19.44 -5.83 -13.50
CA TYR A 54 20.13 -4.73 -12.82
C TYR A 54 21.42 -5.15 -12.11
N ALA A 55 21.85 -6.40 -12.25
CA ALA A 55 23.09 -6.91 -11.69
C ALA A 55 24.31 -6.09 -12.17
N PRO A 56 25.28 -5.80 -11.29
CA PRO A 56 26.56 -5.26 -11.74
C PRO A 56 27.29 -6.24 -12.67
N GLN A 57 28.20 -5.75 -13.52
CA GLN A 57 28.99 -6.61 -14.43
C GLN A 57 30.10 -7.40 -13.72
N THR A 58 30.48 -6.97 -12.51
CA THR A 58 31.50 -7.59 -11.68
C THR A 58 30.94 -7.85 -10.29
N PHE A 59 31.58 -8.75 -9.54
CA PHE A 59 31.25 -9.00 -8.13
C PHE A 59 31.20 -7.69 -7.33
N GLY A 60 30.24 -7.63 -6.41
CA GLY A 60 29.91 -6.45 -5.63
C GLY A 60 28.42 -6.12 -5.73
N TYR A 61 28.08 -4.84 -5.66
CA TYR A 61 26.70 -4.37 -5.67
C TYR A 61 26.52 -3.13 -6.53
N LYS A 62 25.30 -2.93 -7.03
CA LYS A 62 24.88 -1.74 -7.77
C LYS A 62 23.52 -1.27 -7.27
N THR A 63 23.44 0.00 -6.91
CA THR A 63 22.16 0.67 -6.63
C THR A 63 21.69 1.41 -7.87
N THR A 64 20.43 1.19 -8.25
CA THR A 64 19.81 1.86 -9.39
C THR A 64 18.54 2.57 -8.94
N SER A 65 18.44 3.87 -9.21
CA SER A 65 17.22 4.64 -8.99
C SER A 65 16.21 4.32 -10.08
N LEU A 66 15.03 3.83 -9.68
CA LEU A 66 13.90 3.55 -10.56
C LEU A 66 12.62 3.40 -9.73
N THR A 67 11.48 3.61 -10.37
CA THR A 67 10.17 3.49 -9.70
C THR A 67 9.57 2.12 -9.98
N LEU A 68 9.42 1.29 -8.94
CA LEU A 68 8.63 0.05 -8.99
C LEU A 68 7.33 0.23 -8.21
N ASN A 69 6.22 -0.23 -8.77
CA ASN A 69 4.91 -0.15 -8.14
C ASN A 69 4.28 -1.53 -8.05
N TYR A 70 4.18 -2.06 -6.83
CA TYR A 70 3.54 -3.34 -6.53
C TYR A 70 2.36 -3.12 -5.61
N ASP A 71 1.18 -3.07 -6.22
CA ASP A 71 -0.07 -2.68 -5.57
C ASP A 71 0.04 -1.34 -4.81
N THR A 72 0.23 -1.41 -3.49
CA THR A 72 0.33 -0.29 -2.55
C THR A 72 1.77 0.06 -2.17
N TYR A 73 2.73 -0.76 -2.58
CA TYR A 73 4.16 -0.55 -2.40
C TYR A 73 4.70 0.23 -3.58
N THR A 74 5.44 1.30 -3.26
CA THR A 74 6.22 2.03 -4.24
C THR A 74 7.66 2.03 -3.76
N PHE A 75 8.57 1.70 -4.66
CA PHE A 75 10.01 1.71 -4.41
C PHE A 75 10.66 2.75 -5.32
N HIS A 76 11.67 3.47 -4.81
CA HIS A 76 12.35 4.53 -5.54
C HIS A 76 13.77 4.13 -6.00
N ALA A 77 14.26 2.99 -5.51
CA ALA A 77 15.53 2.43 -5.91
C ALA A 77 15.55 0.93 -5.60
N ILE A 78 16.49 0.23 -6.22
CA ILE A 78 16.88 -1.14 -5.87
C ILE A 78 18.40 -1.23 -5.73
N THR A 79 18.88 -2.14 -4.89
CA THR A 79 20.26 -2.62 -4.91
C THR A 79 20.29 -4.08 -5.29
N VAL A 80 21.09 -4.41 -6.29
CA VAL A 80 21.41 -5.78 -6.66
C VAL A 80 22.87 -6.03 -6.35
N GLY A 81 23.18 -7.16 -5.71
CA GLY A 81 24.57 -7.53 -5.43
C GLY A 81 24.79 -9.02 -5.35
N TYR A 82 26.00 -9.44 -5.70
CA TYR A 82 26.44 -10.83 -5.65
C TYR A 82 27.96 -10.87 -5.41
N GLU A 83 28.40 -11.84 -4.61
CA GLU A 83 29.81 -12.03 -4.26
C GLU A 83 30.42 -13.26 -4.93
N ASN A 84 29.58 -14.09 -5.56
CA ASN A 84 29.96 -15.29 -6.30
C ASN A 84 28.88 -15.59 -7.37
N GLU A 85 29.08 -16.66 -8.13
CA GLU A 85 28.16 -17.07 -9.21
C GLU A 85 26.93 -17.85 -8.73
N GLU A 86 26.87 -18.23 -7.46
CA GLU A 86 25.83 -19.13 -6.92
C GLU A 86 24.63 -18.37 -6.36
N GLN A 87 24.80 -17.09 -5.98
CA GLN A 87 23.76 -16.32 -5.30
C GLN A 87 23.71 -14.86 -5.73
N ILE A 88 22.50 -14.31 -5.79
CA ILE A 88 22.24 -12.90 -6.11
C ILE A 88 21.21 -12.32 -5.14
N SER A 89 21.51 -11.15 -4.60
CA SER A 89 20.63 -10.42 -3.68
C SER A 89 19.89 -9.30 -4.40
N LEU A 90 18.67 -9.05 -3.96
CA LEU A 90 17.84 -7.92 -4.35
C LEU A 90 17.32 -7.24 -3.09
N ARG A 91 17.58 -5.94 -2.98
CA ARG A 91 17.01 -5.06 -1.95
C ARG A 91 16.17 -3.98 -2.62
N LEU A 92 14.94 -3.79 -2.16
CA LEU A 92 14.03 -2.75 -2.68
C LEU A 92 13.87 -1.62 -1.65
N TYR A 93 14.08 -0.37 -2.06
CA TYR A 93 14.00 0.79 -1.17
C TYR A 93 12.63 1.44 -1.21
N ASN A 94 11.90 1.37 -0.10
CA ASN A 94 10.57 1.96 0.01
C ASN A 94 10.64 3.46 -0.30
N THR A 95 9.72 3.95 -1.13
CA THR A 95 9.53 5.39 -1.32
C THR A 95 9.09 6.01 0.00
N PRO A 96 9.81 7.03 0.52
CA PRO A 96 9.45 7.68 1.76
C PRO A 96 8.02 8.20 1.70
N ARG A 97 7.22 7.90 2.73
CA ARG A 97 5.92 8.57 2.91
C ARG A 97 6.18 9.96 3.47
N PRO A 98 5.61 11.03 2.89
CA PRO A 98 5.62 12.33 3.55
C PRO A 98 5.01 12.18 4.94
N LYS A 99 5.67 12.73 5.96
CA LYS A 99 5.07 12.76 7.30
C LYS A 99 3.77 13.55 7.21
N PRO A 100 2.65 13.05 7.76
CA PRO A 100 1.44 13.83 7.81
C PRO A 100 1.72 15.16 8.52
N THR A 101 1.45 16.26 7.83
CA THR A 101 1.72 17.61 8.32
C THR A 101 0.73 18.04 9.40
N ARG A 102 -0.40 17.33 9.53
CA ARG A 102 -1.47 17.61 10.49
C ARG A 102 -1.62 16.49 11.51
N LYS A 103 -1.79 16.90 12.78
CA LYS A 103 -2.23 16.01 13.86
C LYS A 103 -3.70 15.67 13.67
N ILE A 104 -4.10 14.48 14.09
CA ILE A 104 -5.50 14.07 14.05
C ILE A 104 -6.26 14.82 15.14
N GLU A 105 -7.36 15.47 14.75
CA GLU A 105 -8.29 16.15 15.66
C GLU A 105 -9.15 15.11 16.37
N LYS A 106 -8.63 14.55 17.48
CA LYS A 106 -9.25 13.43 18.23
C LYS A 106 -10.64 13.74 18.76
N ASP A 107 -10.94 15.01 18.98
CA ASP A 107 -12.24 15.54 19.42
C ASP A 107 -13.34 15.35 18.37
N LYS A 108 -12.97 15.27 17.08
CA LYS A 108 -13.91 15.00 15.98
C LYS A 108 -14.14 13.52 15.70
N LEU A 109 -13.33 12.64 16.30
CA LEU A 109 -13.40 11.22 16.01
C LEU A 109 -14.48 10.53 16.84
N ILE A 110 -15.41 9.87 16.16
CA ILE A 110 -16.50 9.11 16.77
C ILE A 110 -16.36 7.65 16.34
N THR A 111 -16.61 6.72 17.26
CA THR A 111 -16.65 5.29 16.94
C THR A 111 -17.73 5.03 15.91
N THR A 112 -17.33 4.48 14.77
CA THR A 112 -18.18 4.37 13.58
C THR A 112 -18.03 3.01 12.95
N ASP A 113 -19.15 2.42 12.53
CA ASP A 113 -19.15 1.34 11.57
C ASP A 113 -18.98 1.93 10.15
N ILE A 114 -17.83 1.63 9.55
CA ILE A 114 -17.47 2.13 8.21
C ILE A 114 -18.43 1.61 7.13
N ASN A 115 -19.03 0.42 7.30
CA ASN A 115 -19.97 -0.13 6.34
C ASN A 115 -21.20 0.78 6.21
N ILE A 116 -21.71 1.31 7.33
CA ILE A 116 -22.85 2.24 7.34
C ILE A 116 -22.52 3.53 6.55
N LEU A 117 -21.34 4.12 6.77
CA LEU A 117 -20.93 5.31 6.02
C LEU A 117 -20.77 5.02 4.53
N LEU A 118 -20.17 3.88 4.19
CA LEU A 118 -19.96 3.47 2.81
C LEU A 118 -21.30 3.26 2.09
N GLU A 119 -22.21 2.49 2.67
CA GLU A 119 -23.54 2.22 2.12
C GLU A 119 -24.35 3.51 1.92
N ALA A 120 -24.35 4.41 2.89
CA ALA A 120 -25.05 5.69 2.77
C ALA A 120 -24.52 6.54 1.60
N ASN A 121 -23.20 6.62 1.42
CA ASN A 121 -22.61 7.39 0.33
C ASN A 121 -22.77 6.70 -1.04
N ILE A 122 -22.78 5.36 -1.08
CA ILE A 122 -23.13 4.60 -2.30
C ILE A 122 -24.59 4.84 -2.67
N ALA A 123 -25.52 4.79 -1.72
CA ALA A 123 -26.93 5.04 -1.96
C ALA A 123 -27.14 6.45 -2.56
N LEU A 124 -26.49 7.47 -2.00
CA LEU A 124 -26.50 8.83 -2.53
C LEU A 124 -25.91 8.90 -3.94
N PHE A 125 -24.79 8.23 -4.20
CA PHE A 125 -24.18 8.17 -5.54
C PHE A 125 -25.14 7.56 -6.58
N ARG A 126 -25.85 6.48 -6.21
CA ARG A 126 -26.82 5.80 -7.08
C ARG A 126 -28.06 6.63 -7.43
N THR A 127 -28.37 7.67 -6.65
CA THR A 127 -29.45 8.62 -7.02
C THR A 127 -29.15 9.40 -8.31
N LYS A 128 -27.87 9.49 -8.70
CA LYS A 128 -27.41 10.23 -9.89
C LYS A 128 -26.74 9.35 -10.94
N ASN A 129 -26.45 8.09 -10.62
CA ASN A 129 -25.69 7.18 -11.46
C ASN A 129 -26.36 5.81 -11.44
N THR A 130 -26.81 5.34 -12.61
CA THR A 130 -27.53 4.06 -12.74
C THR A 130 -26.62 2.89 -13.11
N ASN A 131 -25.31 3.13 -13.17
CA ASN A 131 -24.33 2.15 -13.62
C ASN A 131 -24.29 0.94 -12.66
N PRO A 132 -24.15 -0.28 -13.18
CA PRO A 132 -23.92 -1.48 -12.38
C PRO A 132 -22.79 -1.30 -11.36
N LEU A 133 -23.11 -1.60 -10.09
CA LEU A 133 -22.16 -1.52 -8.98
C LEU A 133 -22.16 -2.84 -8.21
N LYS A 134 -20.98 -3.39 -8.01
CA LYS A 134 -20.75 -4.55 -7.14
C LYS A 134 -20.07 -4.08 -5.86
N LEU A 135 -20.62 -4.48 -4.72
CA LEU A 135 -20.06 -4.18 -3.39
C LEU A 135 -19.64 -5.48 -2.72
N LEU A 136 -18.40 -5.55 -2.26
CA LEU A 136 -17.86 -6.65 -1.47
C LEU A 136 -17.27 -6.09 -0.17
N THR A 137 -17.97 -6.30 0.93
CA THR A 137 -17.61 -5.73 2.23
C THR A 137 -17.36 -6.83 3.25
N ASP A 138 -16.32 -6.63 4.05
CA ASP A 138 -16.11 -7.38 5.27
C ASP A 138 -16.98 -6.78 6.39
N HIS A 139 -18.12 -7.43 6.66
CA HIS A 139 -19.07 -6.99 7.70
C HIS A 139 -18.57 -7.25 9.12
N ASP A 140 -17.50 -8.04 9.29
CA ASP A 140 -16.89 -8.33 10.59
C ASP A 140 -15.81 -7.29 10.97
N LEU A 141 -15.62 -6.24 10.14
CA LEU A 141 -14.74 -5.13 10.46
C LEU A 141 -15.20 -4.43 11.76
N PRO A 142 -14.33 -4.32 12.78
CA PRO A 142 -14.69 -3.66 14.01
C PRO A 142 -14.92 -2.17 13.76
N GLY A 143 -15.85 -1.57 14.51
CA GLY A 143 -16.00 -0.13 14.52
C GLY A 143 -14.72 0.56 15.00
N PHE A 144 -14.40 1.71 14.41
CA PHE A 144 -13.21 2.49 14.77
C PHE A 144 -13.50 3.98 14.74
N ARG A 145 -12.63 4.77 15.37
CA ARG A 145 -12.80 6.21 15.54
C ARG A 145 -12.41 6.93 14.26
N ILE A 146 -13.36 7.67 13.68
CA ILE A 146 -13.16 8.44 12.44
C ILE A 146 -13.93 9.76 12.48
N ASP A 147 -13.42 10.78 11.78
CA ASP A 147 -14.20 11.98 11.46
C ASP A 147 -15.19 11.62 10.34
N GLN A 148 -16.42 11.31 10.73
CA GLN A 148 -17.49 10.89 9.81
C GLN A 148 -17.78 11.94 8.73
N ASN A 149 -17.66 13.23 9.06
CA ASN A 149 -17.97 14.32 8.15
C ASN A 149 -16.89 14.45 7.06
N ASN A 150 -15.62 14.46 7.47
CA ASN A 150 -14.51 14.49 6.53
C ASN A 150 -14.49 13.22 5.67
N PHE A 151 -14.66 12.06 6.27
CA PHE A 151 -14.65 10.79 5.54
C PHE A 151 -15.82 10.68 4.56
N SER A 152 -17.03 11.12 4.93
CA SER A 152 -18.16 11.15 3.98
C SER A 152 -17.93 12.12 2.82
N LYS A 153 -17.25 13.26 3.06
CA LYS A 153 -16.84 14.16 1.96
C LYS A 153 -15.84 13.49 1.03
N LEU A 154 -14.85 12.78 1.59
CA LEU A 154 -13.87 11.99 0.85
C LEU A 154 -14.56 10.94 -0.02
N LEU A 155 -15.44 10.11 0.56
CA LEU A 155 -16.19 9.09 -0.16
C LEU A 155 -17.00 9.66 -1.33
N ARG A 156 -17.74 10.76 -1.11
CA ARG A 156 -18.52 11.40 -2.19
C ARG A 156 -17.64 11.87 -3.34
N LYS A 157 -16.50 12.50 -3.03
CA LYS A 157 -15.55 12.96 -4.05
C LYS A 157 -14.95 11.79 -4.80
N THR A 158 -14.47 10.77 -4.09
CA THR A 158 -13.93 9.55 -4.67
C THR A 158 -14.94 8.86 -5.59
N LEU A 159 -16.17 8.61 -5.13
CA LEU A 159 -17.22 7.98 -5.95
C LEU A 159 -17.54 8.80 -7.20
N ASN A 160 -17.63 10.13 -7.07
CA ASN A 160 -17.95 11.02 -8.19
C ASN A 160 -16.87 11.06 -9.29
N THR A 161 -15.64 10.59 -9.02
CA THR A 161 -14.63 10.41 -10.10
C THR A 161 -15.03 9.34 -11.10
N PHE A 162 -15.92 8.41 -10.70
CA PHE A 162 -16.40 7.28 -11.50
C PHE A 162 -17.82 7.51 -12.08
N ARG A 163 -18.27 8.78 -12.12
CA ARG A 163 -19.62 9.17 -12.59
C ARG A 163 -19.99 8.75 -14.02
N ALA A 164 -19.00 8.51 -14.88
CA ALA A 164 -19.22 8.08 -16.26
C ALA A 164 -18.73 6.65 -16.52
N SER A 165 -18.38 5.90 -15.47
CA SER A 165 -17.91 4.52 -15.61
C SER A 165 -19.07 3.56 -15.84
N ASP A 166 -18.97 2.66 -16.80
CA ASP A 166 -20.06 1.72 -17.12
C ASP A 166 -20.31 0.71 -16.00
N SER A 167 -19.28 0.38 -15.23
CA SER A 167 -19.37 -0.52 -14.09
C SER A 167 -18.34 -0.18 -13.02
N MET A 168 -18.68 -0.47 -11.76
CA MET A 168 -17.79 -0.26 -10.63
C MET A 168 -17.77 -1.47 -9.70
N ASP A 169 -16.56 -1.90 -9.33
CA ASP A 169 -16.32 -2.85 -8.26
C ASP A 169 -15.79 -2.10 -7.03
N ILE A 170 -16.49 -2.21 -5.91
CA ILE A 170 -16.11 -1.63 -4.63
C ILE A 170 -15.83 -2.75 -3.65
N SER A 171 -14.65 -2.72 -3.01
CA SER A 171 -14.30 -3.68 -1.97
C SER A 171 -13.78 -2.99 -0.71
N LEU A 172 -14.23 -3.44 0.46
CA LEU A 172 -13.72 -3.03 1.76
C LEU A 172 -13.20 -4.25 2.53
N LYS A 173 -11.93 -4.24 2.94
CA LYS A 173 -11.28 -5.36 3.64
C LYS A 173 -10.24 -4.90 4.66
N LEU A 174 -9.95 -5.73 5.67
CA LEU A 174 -8.80 -5.53 6.54
C LEU A 174 -7.50 -5.96 5.84
N LEU A 175 -6.41 -5.18 5.99
CA LEU A 175 -5.08 -5.54 5.52
C LEU A 175 -4.29 -6.23 6.65
N PHE A 176 -4.42 -7.55 6.76
CA PHE A 176 -3.69 -8.34 7.76
C PHE A 176 -2.17 -8.16 7.62
N GLY A 177 -1.48 -8.05 8.75
CA GLY A 177 -0.02 -7.82 8.81
C GLY A 177 0.42 -6.38 8.51
N GLN A 178 -0.46 -5.53 7.95
CA GLN A 178 -0.16 -4.14 7.69
C GLN A 178 -0.64 -3.24 8.83
N HIS A 179 0.21 -2.28 9.20
CA HIS A 179 -0.08 -1.31 10.24
C HIS A 179 0.55 0.04 9.90
N VAL A 180 -0.04 1.09 10.45
CA VAL A 180 0.54 2.43 10.45
C VAL A 180 0.85 2.83 11.88
N ILE A 181 1.93 3.59 12.08
CA ILE A 181 2.26 4.14 13.40
C ILE A 181 1.69 5.54 13.48
N ILE A 182 0.70 5.73 14.34
CA ILE A 182 0.09 7.03 14.63
C ILE A 182 0.37 7.33 16.09
N GLU A 183 1.10 8.43 16.34
CA GLU A 183 1.47 8.86 17.70
C GLU A 183 2.14 7.75 18.56
N GLY A 184 2.96 6.92 17.91
CA GLY A 184 3.68 5.82 18.58
C GLY A 184 2.87 4.54 18.78
N LYS A 185 1.59 4.53 18.41
CA LYS A 185 0.73 3.34 18.46
C LYS A 185 0.61 2.71 17.08
N LYS A 186 0.70 1.37 17.03
CA LYS A 186 0.42 0.60 15.82
C LYS A 186 -1.09 0.47 15.63
N GLU A 187 -1.60 1.05 14.56
CA GLU A 187 -3.00 0.95 14.17
C GLU A 187 -3.12 0.04 12.95
N ALA A 188 -4.11 -0.86 12.96
CA ALA A 188 -4.42 -1.69 11.81
C ALA A 188 -4.96 -0.86 10.64
N ILE A 189 -4.99 -1.42 9.44
CA ILE A 189 -5.41 -0.71 8.22
C ILE A 189 -6.57 -1.46 7.54
N ALA A 190 -7.66 -0.76 7.25
CA ALA A 190 -8.68 -1.21 6.30
C ALA A 190 -8.40 -0.58 4.94
N GLN A 191 -8.68 -1.32 3.87
CA GLN A 191 -8.57 -0.83 2.51
C GLN A 191 -9.95 -0.77 1.88
N LEU A 192 -10.34 0.43 1.47
CA LEU A 192 -11.41 0.64 0.50
C LEU A 192 -10.76 0.74 -0.88
N ALA A 193 -11.12 -0.16 -1.79
CA ALA A 193 -10.69 -0.12 -3.18
C ALA A 193 -11.90 0.04 -4.10
N ILE A 194 -11.78 0.93 -5.07
CA ILE A 194 -12.75 1.13 -6.14
C ILE A 194 -12.03 0.91 -7.46
N LEU A 195 -12.55 -0.01 -8.27
CA LEU A 195 -12.06 -0.33 -9.60
C LEU A 195 -13.19 -0.08 -10.62
N ALA A 196 -12.87 0.56 -11.73
CA ALA A 196 -13.81 0.85 -12.79
C ALA A 196 -13.11 0.93 -14.14
N ASN A 197 -13.86 0.99 -15.24
CA ASN A 197 -13.31 1.07 -16.59
C ASN A 197 -12.71 2.45 -16.94
N GLY A 198 -12.97 3.49 -16.16
CA GLY A 198 -12.37 4.81 -16.32
C GLY A 198 -12.70 5.72 -15.15
N ARG A 199 -11.90 6.77 -14.93
CA ARG A 199 -12.16 7.80 -13.91
C ARG A 199 -11.75 9.18 -14.41
N TYR A 200 -12.38 10.22 -13.86
CA TYR A 200 -11.92 11.59 -13.99
C TYR A 200 -10.88 11.92 -12.91
N ALA A 201 -9.81 12.62 -13.28
CA ALA A 201 -8.74 13.06 -12.38
C ALA A 201 -8.90 14.55 -11.94
N ASP A 202 -10.01 15.18 -12.30
CA ASP A 202 -10.32 16.60 -12.08
C ASP A 202 -10.38 17.00 -10.60
N THR A 203 -10.56 16.03 -9.70
CA THR A 203 -10.69 16.25 -8.25
C THR A 203 -9.60 15.55 -7.42
N ASP A 204 -8.51 15.10 -8.06
CA ASP A 204 -7.45 14.32 -7.39
C ASP A 204 -6.81 15.07 -6.21
N GLU A 205 -6.50 16.35 -6.39
CA GLU A 205 -5.88 17.16 -5.32
C GLU A 205 -6.82 17.39 -4.13
N GLU A 206 -8.13 17.55 -4.39
CA GLU A 206 -9.13 17.62 -3.32
C GLU A 206 -9.23 16.29 -2.56
N ILE A 207 -9.22 15.17 -3.28
CA ILE A 207 -9.24 13.82 -2.68
C ILE A 207 -8.00 13.61 -1.81
N ARG A 208 -6.80 14.00 -2.30
CA ARG A 208 -5.55 13.93 -1.52
C ARG A 208 -5.64 14.76 -0.25
N THR A 209 -6.10 16.01 -0.37
CA THR A 209 -6.25 16.92 0.77
C THR A 209 -7.20 16.36 1.83
N LEU A 210 -8.36 15.83 1.41
CA LEU A 210 -9.33 15.21 2.32
C LEU A 210 -8.77 13.96 3.00
N ALA A 211 -8.04 13.12 2.26
CA ALA A 211 -7.42 11.91 2.78
C ALA A 211 -6.31 12.24 3.79
N GLU A 212 -5.46 13.23 3.51
CA GLU A 212 -4.39 13.69 4.40
C GLU A 212 -4.91 14.18 5.75
N VAL A 213 -6.05 14.90 5.77
CA VAL A 213 -6.69 15.37 7.01
C VAL A 213 -7.04 14.22 7.95
N SER A 214 -7.44 13.07 7.41
CA SER A 214 -7.76 11.86 8.18
C SER A 214 -6.61 10.86 8.26
N GLN A 215 -5.39 11.24 7.84
CA GLN A 215 -4.23 10.34 7.72
C GLN A 215 -4.52 9.06 6.92
N VAL A 216 -5.47 9.13 5.99
CA VAL A 216 -5.79 8.06 5.05
C VAL A 216 -4.76 8.11 3.93
N LYS A 217 -4.09 6.98 3.67
CA LYS A 217 -3.22 6.89 2.49
C LYS A 217 -4.09 6.72 1.26
N CYS A 218 -3.89 7.62 0.30
CA CYS A 218 -4.65 7.65 -0.94
C CYS A 218 -3.76 7.26 -2.13
N ILE A 219 -4.21 6.28 -2.91
CA ILE A 219 -3.53 5.80 -4.12
C ILE A 219 -4.48 5.99 -5.29
N LEU A 220 -4.10 6.87 -6.21
CA LEU A 220 -4.88 7.22 -7.40
C LEU A 220 -4.18 6.62 -8.63
N LYS A 221 -4.88 5.77 -9.39
CA LYS A 221 -4.43 5.19 -10.67
C LYS A 221 -5.54 5.37 -11.70
N GLU A 222 -5.22 5.35 -12.98
CA GLU A 222 -6.17 5.62 -14.09
C GLU A 222 -7.54 4.94 -13.95
N HIS A 223 -7.56 3.69 -13.50
CA HIS A 223 -8.79 2.89 -13.39
C HIS A 223 -9.20 2.58 -11.93
N SER A 224 -8.48 3.09 -10.94
CA SER A 224 -8.75 2.72 -9.55
C SER A 224 -8.36 3.78 -8.53
N ILE A 225 -9.09 3.82 -7.43
CA ILE A 225 -8.70 4.53 -6.22
C ILE A 225 -8.64 3.55 -5.05
N LYS A 226 -7.56 3.60 -4.27
CA LYS A 226 -7.44 2.86 -3.01
C LYS A 226 -7.22 3.82 -1.85
N LEU A 227 -8.00 3.64 -0.79
CA LEU A 227 -7.90 4.36 0.47
C LEU A 227 -7.51 3.37 1.56
N GLU A 228 -6.31 3.52 2.11
CA GLU A 228 -5.80 2.80 3.27
C GLU A 228 -6.13 3.61 4.53
N ILE A 229 -7.11 3.14 5.28
CA ILE A 229 -7.76 3.82 6.39
C ILE A 229 -7.23 3.24 7.71
N PRO A 230 -6.58 4.05 8.57
CA PRO A 230 -6.16 3.61 9.89
C PRO A 230 -7.35 3.33 10.81
N LEU A 231 -7.36 2.17 11.48
CA LEU A 231 -8.39 1.77 12.46
C LEU A 231 -8.02 2.32 13.84
N ILE A 232 -8.20 3.62 14.03
CA ILE A 232 -7.90 4.29 15.30
C ILE A 232 -8.89 3.81 16.37
N GLN A 233 -8.38 3.27 17.48
CA GLN A 233 -9.19 2.89 18.65
C GLN A 233 -9.40 4.07 19.61
#